data_AF-A0A379GBC7-F1
#
_entry.id   AF-A0A379GBC7-F1
#
_cell.length_a   1.000
_cell.length_b   1.000
_cell.length_c   1.000
_cell.angle_alpha   90.00
_cell.angle_beta   90.00
_cell.angle_gamma   90.00
#
_symmetry.space_group_name_H-M   'P 1'
#
loop_
_entity.id
_entity.type
_entity.pdbx_description
1 polymer ?
#
loop_
_entity_poly.entity_id
_entity_poly.type
_entity_poly.pdbx_seq_one_letter_code
_entity_poly.pdbx_strand_id
1 'polypeptide(L)'
;MKAIWYLSQKTMTTEQMAMSIRHGSGIVCVCITEERRQQLDLPMMVENNTSHFHTAFTVTIEAAQGVTTGVSAADRLTTVRAAAADNAKPSDLNRPGHVFPLRAQPGGVLTRGGHTEASIDLATLAGF
;
A
#
# COMPACT_ATOMS: atom_id res chain seq x y z
N MET A 1 -4.96 12.35 -18.62
CA MET A 1 -4.68 11.08 -17.92
C MET A 1 -3.55 11.31 -16.92
N LYS A 2 -3.75 11.03 -15.63
CA LYS A 2 -2.62 10.92 -14.69
C LYS A 2 -2.10 9.49 -14.81
N ALA A 3 -0.80 9.32 -15.07
CA ALA A 3 -0.18 8.01 -15.12
C ALA A 3 -0.18 7.37 -13.72
N ILE A 4 -0.45 6.07 -13.64
CA ILE A 4 -0.30 5.27 -12.42
C ILE A 4 0.99 4.46 -12.55
N TRP A 5 1.81 4.52 -11.51
CA TRP A 5 3.11 3.86 -11.45
C TRP A 5 3.00 2.62 -10.56
N TYR A 6 3.46 1.48 -11.07
CA TYR A 6 3.53 0.22 -10.32
C TYR A 6 4.99 -0.05 -9.96
N LEU A 7 5.27 -0.13 -8.65
CA LEU A 7 6.62 -0.32 -8.12
C LEU A 7 6.58 -1.43 -7.06
N SER A 8 7.57 -2.33 -7.08
CA SER A 8 7.65 -3.43 -6.12
C SER A 8 8.05 -2.92 -4.74
N GLN A 9 7.34 -3.35 -3.70
CA GLN A 9 7.61 -2.96 -2.31
C GLN A 9 9.01 -3.39 -1.84
N LYS A 10 9.55 -4.48 -2.42
CA LYS A 10 10.86 -5.03 -2.09
C LYS A 10 12.02 -4.23 -2.70
N THR A 11 11.84 -3.67 -3.91
CA THR A 11 12.93 -3.06 -4.67
C THR A 11 12.78 -1.55 -4.88
N MET A 12 11.64 -0.96 -4.49
CA MET A 12 11.40 0.47 -4.61
C MET A 12 12.47 1.29 -3.88
N THR A 13 12.97 2.33 -4.55
CA THR A 13 13.97 3.26 -4.00
C THR A 13 13.32 4.55 -3.51
N THR A 14 14.07 5.33 -2.71
CA THR A 14 13.62 6.62 -2.19
C THR A 14 13.41 7.64 -3.33
N GLU A 15 14.23 7.58 -4.37
CA GLU A 15 14.11 8.44 -5.57
C GLU A 15 12.83 8.11 -6.34
N GLN A 16 12.49 6.83 -6.48
CA GLN A 16 11.22 6.42 -7.08
C GLN A 16 10.02 6.86 -6.24
N MET A 17 10.12 6.79 -4.90
CA MET A 17 9.11 7.35 -4.00
C MET A 17 8.96 8.86 -4.22
N ALA A 18 10.05 9.61 -4.20
CA ALA A 18 10.06 11.06 -4.42
C ALA A 18 9.48 11.43 -5.79
N MET A 19 9.83 10.69 -6.84
CA MET A 19 9.28 10.84 -8.19
C MET A 19 7.76 10.62 -8.20
N SER A 20 7.28 9.55 -7.55
CA SER A 20 5.85 9.25 -7.45
C SER A 20 5.07 10.34 -6.70
N ILE A 21 5.67 10.94 -5.68
CA ILE A 21 5.09 12.08 -4.94
C ILE A 21 5.06 13.33 -5.82
N ARG A 22 6.17 13.62 -6.52
CA ARG A 22 6.33 14.83 -7.34
C ARG A 22 5.42 14.86 -8.57
N HIS A 23 5.20 13.70 -9.20
CA HIS A 23 4.51 13.59 -10.49
C HIS A 23 3.18 12.83 -10.42
N GLY A 24 2.92 12.11 -9.33
CA GLY A 24 1.64 11.45 -9.07
C GLY A 24 0.64 12.35 -8.35
N SER A 25 -0.35 11.73 -7.71
CA SER A 25 -1.34 12.44 -6.88
C SER A 25 -0.82 12.84 -5.50
N GLY A 26 0.30 12.24 -5.06
CA GLY A 26 0.78 12.33 -3.68
C GLY A 26 0.09 11.35 -2.71
N ILE A 27 -1.00 10.69 -3.12
CA ILE A 27 -1.64 9.60 -2.37
C ILE A 27 -0.96 8.30 -2.79
N VAL A 28 0.07 7.91 -2.03
CA VAL A 28 0.84 6.70 -2.29
C VAL A 28 0.12 5.52 -1.64
N CYS A 29 -0.34 4.60 -2.48
CA CYS A 29 -1.03 3.41 -2.03
C CYS A 29 -0.10 2.20 -2.01
N VAL A 30 -0.26 1.34 -1.00
CA VAL A 30 0.42 0.04 -0.93
C VAL A 30 -0.61 -1.07 -1.12
N CYS A 31 -0.51 -1.83 -2.22
CA CYS A 31 -1.46 -2.90 -2.49
C CYS A 31 -1.05 -4.15 -1.70
N ILE A 32 -1.98 -4.72 -0.95
CA ILE A 32 -1.76 -5.88 -0.08
C ILE A 32 -2.84 -6.93 -0.32
N THR A 33 -2.52 -8.19 0.00
CA THR A 33 -3.51 -9.28 -0.01
C THR A 33 -4.38 -9.24 1.24
N GLU A 34 -5.48 -10.00 1.25
CA GLU A 34 -6.34 -10.13 2.41
C GLU A 34 -5.60 -10.77 3.60
N GLU A 35 -4.71 -11.74 3.34
CA GLU A 35 -3.90 -12.40 4.37
C GLU A 35 -2.94 -11.41 5.01
N ARG A 36 -2.28 -10.55 4.21
CA ARG A 36 -1.41 -9.50 4.73
C ARG A 36 -2.19 -8.46 5.53
N ARG A 37 -3.41 -8.12 5.09
CA ARG A 37 -4.31 -7.22 5.85
C ARG A 37 -4.65 -7.81 7.22
N GLN A 38 -4.97 -9.10 7.28
CA GLN A 38 -5.27 -9.81 8.52
C GLN A 38 -4.04 -9.92 9.42
N GLN A 39 -2.87 -10.30 8.87
CA GLN A 39 -1.60 -10.38 9.59
C GLN A 39 -1.24 -9.07 10.29
N LEU A 40 -1.46 -7.93 9.62
CA LEU A 40 -1.16 -6.60 10.14
C LEU A 40 -2.28 -5.99 10.97
N ASP A 41 -3.39 -6.71 11.19
CA ASP A 41 -4.59 -6.21 11.86
C ASP A 41 -5.00 -4.82 11.33
N LEU A 42 -5.29 -4.76 10.03
CA LEU A 42 -5.71 -3.54 9.35
C LEU A 42 -7.20 -3.61 9.03
N PRO A 43 -8.08 -3.03 9.87
CA PRO A 43 -9.49 -2.86 9.53
C PRO A 43 -9.65 -2.09 8.21
N MET A 44 -10.74 -2.40 7.49
CA MET A 44 -11.17 -1.56 6.38
C MET A 44 -11.47 -0.15 6.89
N MET A 45 -11.22 0.88 6.09
CA MET A 45 -11.36 2.28 6.52
C MET A 45 -12.80 2.64 6.92
N VAL A 46 -13.78 2.03 6.25
CA VAL A 46 -15.21 2.24 6.47
C VAL A 46 -15.95 0.91 6.38
N GLU A 47 -17.03 0.77 7.14
CA GLU A 47 -17.92 -0.39 7.08
C GLU A 47 -18.79 -0.38 5.81
N ASN A 48 -19.40 0.77 5.49
CA ASN A 48 -20.21 0.96 4.28
C ASN A 48 -19.45 1.78 3.23
N ASN A 49 -18.80 1.09 2.28
CA ASN A 49 -18.03 1.74 1.23
C ASN A 49 -18.93 2.20 0.07
N THR A 50 -19.27 3.48 0.08
CA THR A 50 -20.07 4.15 -0.95
C THR A 50 -19.24 4.85 -2.03
N SER A 51 -17.92 4.59 -2.10
CA SER A 51 -17.08 5.19 -3.15
C SER A 51 -17.45 4.63 -4.52
N HIS A 52 -17.37 5.47 -5.56
CA HIS A 52 -17.81 5.13 -6.92
C HIS A 52 -17.19 3.83 -7.48
N PHE A 53 -15.93 3.55 -7.13
CA PHE A 53 -15.20 2.35 -7.56
C PHE A 53 -15.05 1.28 -6.46
N HIS A 54 -15.71 1.48 -5.32
CA HIS A 54 -15.60 0.66 -4.12
C HIS A 54 -14.13 0.35 -3.76
N THR A 55 -13.27 1.37 -3.81
CA THR A 55 -11.83 1.23 -3.57
C THR A 55 -11.60 0.79 -2.13
N ALA A 56 -10.90 -0.32 -1.95
CA ALA A 56 -10.79 -1.02 -0.69
C ALA A 56 -9.64 -0.49 0.19
N PHE A 57 -9.76 0.76 0.63
CA PHE A 57 -8.84 1.35 1.61
C PHE A 57 -8.96 0.70 2.98
N THR A 58 -7.83 0.43 3.62
CA THR A 58 -7.75 0.16 5.06
C THR A 58 -7.53 1.45 5.83
N VAL A 59 -7.53 1.37 7.16
CA VAL A 59 -6.91 2.42 8.00
C VAL A 59 -5.49 2.70 7.51
N THR A 60 -5.09 3.98 7.50
CA THR A 60 -3.75 4.39 7.04
C THR A 60 -2.68 4.01 8.05
N ILE A 61 -1.45 3.87 7.57
CA ILE A 61 -0.34 3.33 8.36
C ILE A 61 0.90 4.22 8.32
N GLU A 62 1.68 4.15 9.39
CA GLU A 62 3.02 4.71 9.51
C GLU A 62 3.95 3.65 10.14
N ALA A 63 5.23 3.57 9.80
CA ALA A 63 6.16 2.73 10.55
C ALA A 63 6.21 3.19 12.01
N ALA A 64 6.27 2.25 12.95
CA ALA A 64 6.43 2.56 14.37
C ALA A 64 7.84 3.08 14.71
N GLN A 65 8.84 2.76 13.87
CA GLN A 65 10.24 3.12 14.07
C GLN A 65 10.90 3.53 12.75
N GLY A 66 12.01 4.27 12.84
CA GLY A 66 12.81 4.67 11.67
C GLY A 66 12.16 5.76 10.79
N VAL A 67 11.17 6.47 11.34
CA VAL A 67 10.50 7.61 10.71
C VAL A 67 10.48 8.79 11.68
N THR A 68 10.22 9.98 11.14
CA THR A 68 10.06 11.21 11.91
C THR A 68 8.59 11.62 11.91
N THR A 69 8.16 12.33 10.87
CA THR A 69 6.77 12.75 10.68
C THR A 69 6.02 11.86 9.69
N GLY A 70 6.72 10.90 9.04
CA GLY A 70 6.10 9.92 8.15
C GLY A 70 5.85 10.36 6.71
N VAL A 71 5.77 11.67 6.47
CA VAL A 71 5.34 12.21 5.17
C VAL A 71 6.46 12.26 4.12
N SER A 72 7.72 12.21 4.56
CA SER A 72 8.90 12.29 3.68
C SER A 72 8.96 11.08 2.72
N ALA A 73 9.65 11.22 1.59
CA ALA A 73 9.83 10.08 0.67
C ALA A 73 10.54 8.90 1.35
N ALA A 74 11.54 9.18 2.19
CA ALA A 74 12.24 8.16 2.95
C ALA A 74 11.32 7.51 3.99
N ASP A 75 10.55 8.31 4.72
CA ASP A 75 9.68 7.82 5.78
C ASP A 75 8.55 6.95 5.23
N ARG A 76 7.91 7.36 4.13
CA ARG A 76 6.90 6.54 3.45
C ARG A 76 7.49 5.23 2.95
N LEU A 77 8.72 5.23 2.44
CA LEU A 77 9.38 4.01 2.01
C LEU A 77 9.70 3.09 3.19
N THR A 78 10.14 3.64 4.33
CA THR A 78 10.31 2.89 5.58
C THR A 78 9.00 2.22 6.01
N THR A 79 7.88 2.95 5.95
CA THR A 79 6.54 2.40 6.23
C THR A 79 6.14 1.28 5.27
N VAL A 80 6.37 1.46 3.96
CA VAL A 80 6.11 0.39 2.96
C VAL A 80 6.94 -0.86 3.27
N ARG A 81 8.22 -0.70 3.62
CA ARG A 81 9.10 -1.82 3.98
C ARG A 81 8.68 -2.52 5.27
N ALA A 82 8.28 -1.75 6.29
CA ALA A 82 7.76 -2.30 7.53
C ALA A 82 6.50 -3.14 7.29
N ALA A 83 5.57 -2.67 6.45
CA ALA A 83 4.37 -3.42 6.08
C ALA A 83 4.67 -4.65 5.21
N ALA A 84 5.72 -4.61 4.39
CA ALA A 84 6.10 -5.68 3.46
C ALA A 84 7.00 -6.77 4.08
N ALA A 85 7.61 -6.52 5.24
CA ALA A 85 8.55 -7.45 5.87
C ALA A 85 7.89 -8.83 6.13
N ASP A 86 8.64 -9.92 5.95
CA ASP A 86 8.08 -11.28 6.02
C ASP A 86 7.42 -11.58 7.39
N ASN A 87 8.03 -11.08 8.46
CA ASN A 87 7.59 -11.24 9.83
C ASN A 87 6.86 -10.01 10.40
N ALA A 88 6.35 -9.12 9.54
CA ALA A 88 5.69 -7.90 9.96
C ALA A 88 4.52 -8.19 10.93
N LYS A 89 4.42 -7.39 11.99
CA LYS A 89 3.41 -7.50 13.04
C LYS A 89 2.57 -6.23 13.13
N PRO A 90 1.36 -6.29 13.70
CA PRO A 90 0.52 -5.11 13.89
C PRO A 90 1.21 -3.96 14.64
N SER A 91 2.10 -4.28 15.58
CA SER A 91 2.87 -3.32 16.39
C SER A 91 3.96 -2.57 15.63
N ASP A 92 4.34 -3.04 14.45
CA ASP A 92 5.37 -2.39 13.62
C ASP A 92 4.81 -1.18 12.87
N LEU A 93 3.49 -1.00 12.93
CA LEU A 93 2.75 0.06 12.25
C LEU A 93 1.89 0.85 13.24
N ASN A 94 2.04 2.17 13.25
CA ASN A 94 1.11 3.09 13.89
C ASN A 94 -0.08 3.38 12.96
N ARG A 95 -1.22 3.78 13.55
CA ARG A 95 -2.47 4.13 12.85
C ARG A 95 -3.07 5.38 13.52
N PRO A 96 -3.44 6.45 12.80
CA PRO A 96 -3.30 6.65 11.36
C PRO A 96 -1.84 6.95 10.93
N GLY A 97 -1.62 7.06 9.61
CA GLY A 97 -0.36 7.50 9.00
C GLY A 97 -0.51 8.01 7.56
N HIS A 98 0.61 8.14 6.85
CA HIS A 98 0.71 8.79 5.53
C HIS A 98 0.85 7.82 4.34
N VAL A 99 0.84 6.51 4.59
CA VAL A 99 0.76 5.47 3.56
C VAL A 99 -0.62 4.82 3.59
N PHE A 100 -1.19 4.55 2.41
CA PHE A 100 -2.59 4.14 2.24
C PHE A 100 -2.69 2.69 1.74
N PRO A 101 -2.89 1.70 2.61
CA PRO A 101 -3.02 0.33 2.14
C PRO A 101 -4.34 0.10 1.41
N LEU A 102 -4.26 -0.65 0.32
CA LEU A 102 -5.39 -1.10 -0.49
C LEU A 102 -5.42 -2.62 -0.50
N ARG A 103 -6.54 -3.21 -0.07
CA ARG A 103 -6.70 -4.66 -0.08
C ARG A 103 -7.21 -5.13 -1.44
N ALA A 104 -6.41 -5.92 -2.15
CA ALA A 104 -6.80 -6.55 -3.40
C ALA A 104 -7.85 -7.63 -3.18
N GLN A 105 -8.82 -7.75 -4.08
CA GLN A 105 -9.75 -8.89 -4.05
C GLN A 105 -9.03 -10.20 -4.42
N PRO A 106 -9.31 -11.32 -3.73
CA PRO A 106 -8.84 -12.63 -4.15
C PRO A 106 -9.26 -12.91 -5.59
N GLY A 107 -8.36 -13.51 -6.39
CA GLY A 107 -8.59 -13.78 -7.82
C GLY A 107 -8.09 -12.68 -8.78
N GLY A 108 -7.56 -11.58 -8.25
CA GLY A 108 -6.83 -10.58 -9.04
C GLY A 108 -7.71 -9.88 -10.08
N VAL A 109 -7.13 -9.54 -11.23
CA VAL A 109 -7.83 -8.77 -12.29
C VAL A 109 -9.02 -9.51 -12.90
N LEU A 110 -9.06 -10.84 -12.76
CA LEU A 110 -10.20 -11.66 -13.21
C LEU A 110 -11.44 -11.49 -12.31
N THR A 111 -11.24 -11.06 -11.06
CA THR A 111 -12.33 -10.75 -10.12
C THR A 111 -12.69 -9.27 -10.16
N ARG A 112 -11.68 -8.39 -10.21
CA ARG A 112 -11.87 -6.94 -10.33
C ARG A 112 -10.76 -6.32 -11.17
N GLY A 113 -11.13 -5.72 -12.31
CA GLY A 113 -10.20 -5.02 -13.21
C GLY A 113 -9.67 -3.67 -12.68
N GLY A 114 -9.21 -3.62 -11.44
CA GLY A 114 -8.68 -2.42 -10.80
C GLY A 114 -7.16 -2.37 -10.73
N HIS A 115 -6.61 -1.17 -10.52
CA HIS A 115 -5.18 -0.97 -10.32
C HIS A 115 -4.62 -1.73 -9.10
N THR A 116 -5.44 -1.93 -8.08
CA THR A 116 -5.06 -2.68 -6.86
C THR A 116 -4.77 -4.14 -7.20
N GLU A 117 -5.70 -4.80 -7.89
CA GLU A 117 -5.56 -6.19 -8.31
C GLU A 117 -4.43 -6.36 -9.32
N ALA A 118 -4.34 -5.47 -10.32
CA ALA A 118 -3.26 -5.49 -11.31
C ALA A 118 -1.88 -5.37 -10.66
N SER A 119 -1.74 -4.59 -9.58
CA SER A 119 -0.47 -4.47 -8.85
C SER A 119 -0.02 -5.77 -8.20
N ILE A 120 -0.97 -6.52 -7.61
CA ILE A 120 -0.68 -7.82 -6.98
C ILE A 120 -0.37 -8.87 -8.04
N ASP A 121 -1.13 -8.91 -9.13
CA ASP A 121 -0.91 -9.88 -10.20
C ASP A 121 0.44 -9.65 -10.88
N LEU A 122 0.80 -8.40 -11.17
CA LEU A 122 2.12 -8.07 -11.73
C LEU A 122 3.26 -8.48 -10.80
N ALA A 123 3.15 -8.21 -9.49
CA ALA A 123 4.17 -8.62 -8.53
C ALA A 123 4.31 -10.14 -8.47
N THR A 124 3.18 -10.86 -8.41
CA THR A 124 3.14 -12.33 -8.35
C THR A 124 3.73 -12.96 -9.62
N LEU A 125 3.33 -12.47 -10.80
CA LEU A 125 3.86 -12.94 -12.09
C LEU A 125 5.36 -12.66 -12.27
N ALA A 126 5.86 -11.58 -11.64
CA ALA A 126 7.28 -11.25 -11.62
C ALA A 126 8.08 -12.05 -10.55
N GLY A 127 7.42 -12.89 -9.74
CA GLY A 127 8.05 -13.74 -8.73
C GLY A 127 8.39 -13.02 -7.41
N PHE A 128 7.68 -11.94 -7.07
CA PHE A 128 7.86 -11.22 -5.80
C PHE A 128 7.02 -11.77 -4.64
#